data_AF-A0A6N1WZT5-F1
#
_entry.id   AF-A0A6N1WZT5-F1
#
_cell.length_a   1.000
_cell.length_b   1.000
_cell.length_c   1.000
_cell.angle_alpha   90.00
_cell.angle_beta   90.00
_cell.angle_gamma   90.00
#
_symmetry.space_group_name_H-M   'P 1'
#
loop_
_entity.id
_entity.type
_entity.pdbx_description
1 polymer ?
#
loop_
_entity_poly.entity_id
_entity_poly.type
_entity_poly.pdbx_seq_one_letter_code
_entity_poly.pdbx_strand_id
1 'polypeptide(L)' 'MTRQTTLRIGFWLVLAGFLAWDYNHSAPVDLRYEAPLIAAGSGQATQGGHCSMPD' A
#
# COMPACT_ATOMS: atom_id res chain seq x y z
N MET A 1 -9.47 -33.41 -9.12
CA MET A 1 -9.59 -32.15 -8.34
C MET A 1 -11.03 -31.67 -8.38
N THR A 2 -11.57 -31.16 -7.28
CA THR A 2 -12.93 -30.57 -7.28
C THR A 2 -12.88 -29.13 -7.78
N ARG A 3 -14.00 -28.60 -8.27
CA ARG A 3 -14.12 -27.19 -8.71
C ARG A 3 -13.65 -26.20 -7.63
N GLN A 4 -13.99 -26.47 -6.37
CA GLN A 4 -13.58 -25.65 -5.23
C GLN A 4 -12.07 -25.68 -5.01
N THR A 5 -11.42 -26.84 -5.14
CA THR A 5 -9.96 -26.96 -5.08
C THR A 5 -9.29 -26.16 -6.19
N THR A 6 -9.79 -26.25 -7.42
CA THR A 6 -9.26 -25.51 -8.58
C THR A 6 -9.39 -24.00 -8.39
N LEU A 7 -10.55 -23.50 -7.98
CA LEU A 7 -10.75 -22.07 -7.73
C LEU A 7 -9.88 -21.56 -6.59
N ARG A 8 -9.72 -22.34 -5.51
CA ARG A 8 -8.86 -21.95 -4.39
C ARG A 8 -7.40 -21.84 -4.82
N ILE A 9 -6.90 -22.79 -5.60
CA ILE A 9 -5.53 -22.73 -6.15
C ILE A 9 -5.38 -21.53 -7.08
N GLY A 10 -6.33 -21.34 -8.01
CA GLY A 10 -6.32 -20.20 -8.94
C GLY A 10 -6.30 -18.87 -8.20
N PHE A 11 -7.13 -18.71 -7.17
CA PHE A 11 -7.15 -17.52 -6.31
C PHE A 11 -5.77 -17.24 -5.70
N TRP A 12 -5.15 -18.24 -5.08
CA TRP A 12 -3.85 -18.07 -4.43
C TRP A 12 -2.73 -17.76 -5.41
N LEU A 13 -2.75 -18.36 -6.62
CA LEU A 13 -1.78 -18.05 -7.66
C LEU A 13 -1.92 -16.62 -8.16
N VAL A 14 -3.15 -16.17 -8.41
CA VAL A 14 -3.43 -14.79 -8.84
C VAL A 14 -3.02 -13.79 -7.75
N LEU A 15 -3.39 -14.06 -6.49
CA LEU A 15 -3.06 -13.20 -5.36
C LEU A 15 -1.55 -13.08 -5.16
N ALA A 16 -0.82 -14.21 -5.18
CA ALA A 16 0.63 -14.20 -5.04
C ALA A 16 1.31 -13.44 -6.19
N GLY A 17 0.83 -13.63 -7.43
CA GLY A 17 1.32 -12.89 -8.59
C GLY A 17 1.06 -11.39 -8.47
N PHE A 18 -0.13 -11.00 -8.00
CA PHE A 18 -0.47 -9.59 -7.75
C PHE A 18 0.44 -8.95 -6.70
N LEU A 19 0.62 -9.61 -5.54
CA LEU A 19 1.50 -9.13 -4.47
C LEU A 19 2.96 -8.96 -4.94
N ALA A 20 3.48 -9.92 -5.71
CA ALA A 20 4.82 -9.84 -6.26
C ALA A 20 4.96 -8.69 -7.27
N TRP A 21 3.96 -8.50 -8.12
CA TRP A 21 3.94 -7.39 -9.07
C TRP A 21 3.90 -6.03 -8.35
N ASP A 22 2.97 -5.88 -7.40
CA ASP A 22 2.79 -4.68 -6.57
C ASP A 22 4.09 -4.33 -5.83
N TYR A 23 4.70 -5.29 -5.14
CA TYR A 23 5.95 -5.07 -4.42
C TYR A 23 7.09 -4.54 -5.31
N ASN A 24 7.17 -5.00 -6.56
CA ASN A 24 8.24 -4.60 -7.48
C ASN A 24 7.95 -3.29 -8.25
N HIS A 25 6.68 -2.89 -8.37
CA HIS A 25 6.28 -1.71 -9.16
C HIS A 25 5.85 -0.53 -8.32
N SER A 26 5.31 -0.77 -7.12
CA SER A 26 4.89 0.29 -6.22
C SER A 26 6.11 1.06 -5.72
N ALA A 27 5.99 2.39 -5.72
CA ALA A 27 7.02 3.25 -5.18
C ALA A 27 7.27 2.90 -3.71
N PRO A 28 8.52 2.99 -3.23
CA PRO A 28 8.80 2.83 -1.82
C PRO A 28 8.04 3.89 -1.02
N VAL A 29 7.56 3.51 0.15
CA VAL A 29 6.88 4.43 1.08
C VAL A 29 7.86 5.54 1.46
N ASP A 30 7.52 6.78 1.09
CA ASP A 30 8.32 7.95 1.42
C ASP A 30 7.91 8.48 2.79
N LEU A 31 8.65 8.07 3.83
CA LEU A 31 8.43 8.46 5.23
C LEU A 31 8.62 9.97 5.50
N ARG A 32 9.21 10.72 4.57
CA ARG A 32 9.49 12.16 4.70
C ARG A 32 8.45 13.03 4.01
N TYR A 33 7.91 12.53 2.90
CA TYR A 33 6.85 13.18 2.13
C TYR A 33 5.59 12.32 2.09
N GLU A 34 5.27 11.65 3.21
CA GLU A 34 4.02 10.93 3.37
C GLU A 34 2.86 11.87 3.05
N ALA A 35 2.10 11.58 1.99
CA ALA A 35 0.81 12.22 1.81
C ALA A 35 -0.01 11.89 3.07
N PRO A 36 -0.51 12.88 3.81
CA PRO A 36 -1.05 12.61 5.11
C PRO A 36 -2.18 11.61 5.08
N LEU A 37 -2.03 10.53 5.85
CA LEU A 37 -3.10 9.54 6.05
C LEU A 37 -4.35 10.16 6.72
N ILE A 38 -4.25 11.38 7.28
CA ILE A 38 -5.36 12.20 7.80
C ILE A 38 -6.01 13.09 6.71
N ALA A 39 -5.57 13.05 5.44
CA ALA A 39 -6.22 13.75 4.33
C ALA A 39 -6.94 12.83 3.34
N ALA A 40 -6.91 11.50 3.54
CA ALA A 40 -7.59 10.55 2.65
C ALA A 40 -9.14 10.60 2.72
N GLY A 41 -9.72 11.45 3.58
CA GLY A 41 -11.18 11.67 3.60
C GLY A 41 -11.69 12.98 4.23
N SER A 42 -10.83 13.85 4.79
CA SER A 42 -11.27 15.05 5.54
C SER A 42 -11.04 16.39 4.83
N GLY A 43 -10.21 16.42 3.78
CA GLY A 43 -9.82 17.66 3.09
C GLY A 43 -8.97 18.64 3.91
N GLN A 44 -8.49 18.25 5.10
CA GLN A 44 -7.62 19.08 5.93
C GLN A 44 -6.16 18.66 5.76
N ALA A 45 -5.29 19.64 5.51
CA ALA A 45 -3.84 19.42 5.43
C ALA A 45 -3.29 19.14 6.83
N THR A 46 -2.48 18.09 6.97
CA THR A 46 -1.73 17.88 8.22
C THR A 46 -0.65 18.93 8.34
N GLN A 47 -0.72 19.74 9.38
CA GLN A 47 0.40 20.55 9.79
C GLN A 47 1.42 19.61 10.45
N GLY A 48 2.38 19.12 9.67
CA GLY A 48 3.51 18.35 10.17
C GLY A 48 4.20 19.10 11.31
N GLY A 49 4.57 18.40 12.37
CA GLY A 49 5.14 19.00 13.58
C GLY A 49 6.41 19.79 13.30
N HIS A 50 6.41 21.07 13.66
CA HIS A 50 7.49 22.06 13.55
C HIS A 50 8.86 21.66 14.16
N CYS A 51 9.00 20.47 14.76
CA CYS A 51 10.18 20.10 15.56
C CYS A 51 11.08 19.03 14.91
N SER A 52 10.91 18.69 13.62
CA SER A 52 11.65 17.57 12.98
C SER A 52 12.56 17.93 11.81
N MET A 53 12.69 19.22 11.46
CA MET A 53 13.70 19.68 10.50
C MET A 53 14.89 20.29 11.24
N PRO A 54 16.04 19.59 11.36
CA PRO A 54 17.30 20.24 11.68
C PRO A 54 17.79 21.06 10.47
N ASP A 55 18.46 22.18 10.75
CA ASP A 55 19.07 23.08 9.75
C ASP A 55 20.00 22.38 8.75
#